data_AF-A0A961HZG8-F1
#
_entry.id   AF-A0A961HZG8-F1
#
_cell.length_a   1.000
_cell.length_b   1.000
_cell.length_c   1.000
_cell.angle_alpha   90.00
_cell.angle_beta   90.00
_cell.angle_gamma   90.00
#
_symmetry.space_group_name_H-M   'P 1'
#
loop_
_entity.id
_entity.type
_entity.pdbx_description
1 polymer ?
#
loop_
_entity_poly.entity_id
_entity_poly.type
_entity_poly.pdbx_seq_one_letter_code
_entity_poly.pdbx_strand_id
1 'polypeptide(L)'
;IRRRKFGLDAARLLEIAGARAAGGLLLGLPRNMDGSEGPRCQSTRAFARNLARLTELPIGFWDERLSTVAAERALLEADTSRKRRAEVIDHVAASYILQGALDRMRHMRSEGSA
;
A
#
# COMPACT_ATOMS: atom_id res chain seq x y z
N ILE A 1 -3.85 -7.38 -7.98
CA ILE A 1 -5.17 -7.40 -7.31
C ILE A 1 -5.98 -6.25 -7.89
N ARG A 2 -7.21 -6.50 -8.37
CA ARG A 2 -7.95 -5.54 -9.22
C ARG A 2 -9.03 -4.74 -8.46
N ARG A 3 -9.25 -5.02 -7.16
CA ARG A 3 -10.20 -4.32 -6.28
C ARG A 3 -11.64 -4.28 -6.86
N ARG A 4 -12.11 -5.41 -7.40
CA ARG A 4 -13.45 -5.56 -8.00
C ARG A 4 -14.48 -6.12 -7.03
N LYS A 5 -14.11 -7.13 -6.25
CA LYS A 5 -15.00 -7.79 -5.28
C LYS A 5 -14.17 -8.19 -4.08
N PHE A 6 -14.52 -7.65 -2.91
CA PHE A 6 -13.75 -7.82 -1.68
C PHE A 6 -13.33 -9.27 -1.44
N GLY A 7 -14.27 -10.23 -1.49
CA GLY A 7 -13.95 -11.65 -1.23
C GLY A 7 -12.90 -12.23 -2.18
N LEU A 8 -12.98 -11.94 -3.49
CA LEU A 8 -12.01 -12.42 -4.48
C LEU A 8 -10.64 -11.75 -4.30
N ASP A 9 -10.64 -10.44 -4.05
CA ASP A 9 -9.40 -9.68 -3.85
C ASP A 9 -8.71 -10.08 -2.54
N ALA A 10 -9.47 -10.31 -1.46
CA ALA A 10 -8.95 -10.75 -0.17
C ALA A 10 -8.36 -12.16 -0.25
N ALA A 11 -9.09 -13.12 -0.84
CA ALA A 11 -8.59 -14.48 -1.02
C ALA A 11 -7.26 -14.48 -1.81
N ARG A 12 -7.20 -13.74 -2.92
CA ARG A 12 -5.98 -13.64 -3.72
C ARG A 12 -4.84 -12.95 -2.97
N LEU A 13 -5.13 -11.94 -2.16
CA LEU A 13 -4.12 -11.25 -1.36
C LEU A 13 -3.51 -12.18 -0.30
N LEU A 14 -4.35 -12.95 0.41
CA LEU A 14 -3.90 -13.88 1.43
C LEU A 14 -3.13 -15.06 0.85
N GLU A 15 -3.54 -15.56 -0.32
CA GLU A 15 -2.78 -16.58 -1.05
C GLU A 15 -1.36 -16.10 -1.38
N ILE A 16 -1.22 -14.88 -1.91
CA ILE A 16 0.08 -14.28 -2.21
C ILE A 16 0.89 -14.05 -0.93
N ALA A 17 0.24 -13.58 0.14
CA ALA A 17 0.90 -13.32 1.42
C ALA A 17 1.46 -14.62 2.04
N GLY A 18 0.67 -15.70 2.04
CA GLY A 18 1.09 -17.01 2.51
C GLY A 18 2.22 -17.60 1.66
N ALA A 19 2.09 -17.56 0.33
CA ALA A 19 3.11 -18.06 -0.59
C ALA A 19 4.46 -17.32 -0.47
N ARG A 20 4.45 -16.08 0.01
CA ARG A 20 5.65 -15.25 0.22
C ARG A 20 6.11 -15.21 1.68
N ALA A 21 5.46 -15.95 2.58
CA ALA A 21 5.70 -15.87 4.02
C ALA A 21 5.74 -14.42 4.54
N ALA A 22 4.81 -13.59 4.08
CA ALA A 22 4.75 -12.19 4.48
C ALA A 22 4.45 -12.07 5.98
N GLY A 23 5.27 -11.33 6.72
CA GLY A 23 5.08 -11.10 8.16
C GLY A 23 4.01 -10.06 8.51
N GLY A 24 3.43 -9.40 7.51
CA GLY A 24 2.41 -8.37 7.70
C GLY A 24 1.96 -7.76 6.38
N LEU A 25 0.89 -6.97 6.44
CA LEU A 25 0.31 -6.25 5.32
C LEU A 25 0.39 -4.75 5.58
N LEU A 26 0.76 -3.99 4.55
CA LEU A 26 0.79 -2.54 4.62
C LEU A 26 -0.17 -1.96 3.59
N LEU A 27 -1.11 -1.13 4.05
CA LEU A 27 -2.08 -0.44 3.22
C LEU A 27 -1.73 1.03 3.19
N GLY A 28 -1.55 1.60 2.01
CA GLY A 28 -1.40 3.04 1.93
C GLY A 28 -2.73 3.76 2.23
N LEU A 29 -2.60 4.86 2.96
CA LEU A 29 -3.67 5.70 3.46
C LEU A 29 -3.62 7.05 2.70
N PRO A 30 -4.58 7.31 1.80
CA PRO A 30 -4.57 8.47 0.92
C PRO A 30 -5.06 9.72 1.67
N ARG A 31 -4.24 10.21 2.60
CA ARG A 31 -4.50 11.46 3.33
C ARG A 31 -4.42 12.65 2.37
N ASN A 32 -5.21 13.68 2.65
CA ASN A 32 -5.14 14.95 1.92
C ASN A 32 -3.82 15.67 2.21
N MET A 33 -3.39 16.60 1.35
CA MET A 33 -2.10 17.28 1.51
C MET A 33 -1.92 17.98 2.87
N ASP A 34 -3.01 18.51 3.43
CA ASP A 34 -3.06 19.12 4.77
C ASP A 34 -3.02 18.09 5.93
N GLY A 35 -3.00 16.80 5.62
CA GLY A 35 -3.02 15.69 6.57
C GLY A 35 -4.43 15.24 6.99
N SER A 36 -5.49 15.88 6.52
CA SER A 36 -6.86 15.45 6.84
C SER A 36 -7.21 14.11 6.17
N GLU A 37 -8.17 13.37 6.75
CA GLU A 37 -8.66 12.12 6.18
C GLU A 37 -9.95 12.36 5.39
N GLY A 38 -9.96 11.94 4.12
CA GLY A 38 -11.15 11.98 3.27
C GLY A 38 -11.92 10.64 3.20
N PRO A 39 -12.97 10.56 2.38
CA PRO A 39 -13.74 9.33 2.16
C PRO A 39 -12.91 8.13 1.69
N ARG A 40 -11.80 8.39 0.99
CA ARG A 40 -10.85 7.34 0.56
C ARG A 40 -10.13 6.69 1.74
N CYS A 41 -9.73 7.45 2.76
CA CYS A 41 -9.16 6.89 3.98
C CYS A 41 -10.16 5.96 4.68
N GLN A 42 -11.42 6.38 4.78
CA GLN A 42 -12.49 5.57 5.37
C GLN A 42 -12.69 4.25 4.60
N SER A 43 -12.66 4.30 3.27
CA SER A 43 -12.77 3.11 2.43
C SER A 43 -11.60 2.14 2.65
N THR A 44 -10.36 2.64 2.72
CA THR A 44 -9.17 1.83 3.03
C THR A 44 -9.26 1.21 4.42
N ARG A 45 -9.68 1.97 5.44
CA ARG A 45 -9.84 1.46 6.80
C ARG A 45 -10.94 0.40 6.89
N ALA A 46 -12.05 0.58 6.17
CA ALA A 46 -13.11 -0.42 6.09
C ALA A 46 -12.62 -1.72 5.41
N PHE A 47 -11.85 -1.60 4.32
CA PHE A 47 -11.20 -2.75 3.68
C PHE A 47 -10.28 -3.49 4.67
N ALA A 48 -9.41 -2.76 5.37
CA ALA A 48 -8.50 -3.32 6.37
C ALA A 48 -9.24 -4.06 7.48
N ARG A 49 -10.30 -3.46 8.03
CA ARG A 49 -11.14 -4.07 9.08
C ARG A 49 -11.78 -5.36 8.62
N ASN A 50 -12.27 -5.41 7.38
CA ASN A 50 -12.85 -6.63 6.84
C ASN A 50 -11.79 -7.69 6.57
N LEU A 51 -10.60 -7.29 6.10
CA LEU A 51 -9.48 -8.20 5.83
C LEU A 51 -8.88 -8.78 7.12
N ALA A 52 -8.78 -7.98 8.19
CA ALA A 52 -8.30 -8.43 9.49
C ALA A 52 -9.16 -9.54 10.12
N ARG A 53 -10.42 -9.71 9.68
CA ARG A 53 -11.27 -10.83 10.12
C ARG A 53 -10.91 -12.15 9.43
N LEU A 54 -10.06 -12.11 8.42
CA LEU A 54 -9.71 -13.24 7.57
C LEU A 54 -8.24 -13.68 7.74
N THR A 55 -7.46 -12.97 8.56
CA THR A 55 -6.03 -13.24 8.75
C THR A 55 -5.53 -12.71 10.08
N GLU A 56 -4.57 -13.43 10.67
CA GLU A 56 -3.82 -12.99 11.85
C GLU A 56 -2.64 -12.06 11.48
N LEU A 57 -2.39 -11.84 10.19
CA LEU A 57 -1.29 -10.97 9.76
C LEU A 57 -1.56 -9.53 10.23
N PRO A 58 -0.56 -8.87 10.87
CA PRO A 58 -0.72 -7.48 11.28
C PRO A 58 -0.92 -6.60 10.05
N ILE A 59 -1.91 -5.72 10.11
CA ILE A 59 -2.23 -4.77 9.04
C ILE A 59 -1.87 -3.36 9.50
N GLY A 60 -0.85 -2.77 8.86
CA GLY A 60 -0.43 -1.38 9.09
C GLY A 60 -0.95 -0.42 8.03
N PHE A 61 -0.90 0.88 8.34
CA PHE A 61 -1.18 1.96 7.39
C PHE A 61 0.04 2.82 7.15
N TRP A 62 0.21 3.30 5.92
CA TRP A 62 1.28 4.22 5.55
C TRP A 62 0.73 5.46 4.86
N ASP A 63 1.24 6.64 5.20
CA ASP A 63 0.79 7.90 4.60
C ASP A 63 1.29 8.01 3.14
N GLU A 64 0.37 8.05 2.18
CA GLU A 64 0.69 8.03 0.73
C GLU A 64 1.06 9.40 0.13
N ARG A 65 1.01 10.50 0.91
CA ARG A 65 1.16 11.88 0.39
C ARG A 65 2.48 12.18 -0.30
N LEU A 66 3.52 11.38 -0.04
CA LEU A 66 4.85 11.55 -0.65
C LEU A 66 5.00 10.85 -2.02
N SER A 67 3.94 10.25 -2.58
CA SER A 67 4.02 9.45 -3.81
C SER A 67 3.99 10.23 -5.12
N THR A 68 3.90 11.57 -5.10
CA THR A 68 3.76 12.39 -6.33
C THR A 68 5.01 12.35 -7.22
N VAL A 69 6.20 12.37 -6.64
CA VAL A 69 7.48 12.29 -7.39
C VAL A 69 7.67 10.91 -8.00
N ALA A 70 7.23 9.86 -7.29
CA ALA A 70 7.25 8.49 -7.78
C ALA A 70 6.28 8.28 -8.94
N ALA A 71 5.08 8.86 -8.84
CA ALA A 71 4.10 8.88 -9.92
C ALA A 71 4.64 9.65 -11.14
N GLU A 72 5.22 10.84 -10.98
CA GLU A 72 5.82 11.60 -12.08
C GLU A 72 6.95 10.85 -12.79
N ARG A 73 7.85 10.18 -12.06
CA ARG A 73 8.90 9.35 -12.69
C ARG A 73 8.32 8.16 -13.47
N ALA A 74 7.33 7.47 -12.92
CA ALA A 74 6.61 6.40 -13.61
C ALA A 74 5.85 6.90 -14.86
N LEU A 75 5.33 8.13 -14.81
CA LEU A 75 4.64 8.80 -15.92
C LEU A 75 5.59 9.17 -17.06
N LEU A 76 6.88 9.42 -16.77
CA LEU A 76 7.94 9.74 -17.74
C LEU A 76 8.55 8.49 -18.36
N GLU A 77 8.69 7.40 -17.60
CA GLU A 77 9.21 6.11 -18.08
C GLU A 77 8.18 5.32 -18.92
N ALA A 78 6.89 5.64 -18.80
CA ALA A 78 5.80 4.93 -19.48
C ALA A 78 5.40 5.59 -20.81
N ASP A 79 6.11 5.26 -21.91
CA ASP A 79 5.65 5.55 -23.27
C ASP A 79 4.65 4.47 -23.76
N THR A 80 3.43 4.51 -23.23
CA THR A 80 2.42 3.46 -23.48
C THR A 80 0.99 3.88 -23.08
N SER A 81 -0.02 3.18 -23.63
CA SER A 81 -1.46 3.40 -23.42
C SER A 81 -1.88 3.69 -21.97
N ARG A 82 -2.96 4.49 -21.79
CA ARG A 82 -3.48 4.94 -20.48
C ARG A 82 -3.67 3.81 -19.46
N LYS A 83 -4.12 2.63 -19.92
CA LYS A 83 -4.34 1.47 -19.05
C LYS A 83 -3.03 0.93 -18.49
N ARG A 84 -2.00 0.80 -19.32
CA ARG A 84 -0.69 0.32 -18.89
C ARG A 84 -0.01 1.33 -17.96
N ARG A 85 -0.18 2.62 -18.24
CA ARG A 85 0.28 3.71 -17.36
C ARG A 85 -0.29 3.59 -15.95
N ALA A 86 -1.60 3.36 -15.82
CA ALA A 86 -2.24 3.17 -14.51
C ALA A 86 -1.68 1.95 -13.75
N GLU A 87 -1.46 0.82 -14.43
CA GLU A 87 -0.86 -0.37 -13.81
C GLU A 87 0.56 -0.10 -13.30
N VAL A 88 1.38 0.63 -14.06
CA VAL A 88 2.75 0.99 -13.66
C VAL A 88 2.73 1.91 -12.44
N ILE A 89 1.90 2.95 -12.44
CA ILE A 89 1.74 3.87 -11.31
C ILE A 89 1.34 3.11 -10.05
N ASP A 90 0.35 2.21 -10.14
CA ASP A 90 -0.12 1.42 -8.99
C ASP A 90 1.01 0.56 -8.38
N HIS A 91 1.82 -0.07 -9.23
CA HIS A 91 2.96 -0.88 -8.77
C HIS A 91 4.06 -0.02 -8.13
N VAL A 92 4.39 1.11 -8.75
CA VAL A 92 5.40 2.03 -8.23
C VAL A 92 4.96 2.61 -6.90
N ALA A 93 3.71 3.06 -6.77
CA ALA A 93 3.15 3.57 -5.52
C ALA A 93 3.25 2.53 -4.39
N ALA A 94 2.88 1.27 -4.67
CA ALA A 94 2.98 0.18 -3.69
C ALA A 94 4.43 -0.06 -3.22
N SER A 95 5.41 -0.02 -4.14
CA SER A 95 6.82 -0.17 -3.82
C SER A 95 7.34 0.97 -2.93
N TYR A 96 6.95 2.21 -3.22
CA TYR A 96 7.34 3.37 -2.41
C TYR A 96 6.76 3.34 -1.01
N ILE A 97 5.50 2.94 -0.87
CA ILE A 97 4.84 2.74 0.44
C ILE A 97 5.62 1.71 1.27
N LEU A 98 5.93 0.55 0.67
CA LEU A 98 6.67 -0.50 1.36
C LEU A 98 8.08 -0.04 1.74
N GLN A 99 8.79 0.60 0.81
CA GLN A 99 10.15 1.10 1.04
C GLN A 99 10.18 2.12 2.19
N GLY A 100 9.27 3.11 2.18
CA GLY A 100 9.18 4.11 3.23
C GLY A 100 8.94 3.50 4.62
N ALA A 101 8.05 2.50 4.70
CA ALA A 101 7.80 1.79 5.96
C ALA A 101 9.02 0.98 6.44
N LEU A 102 9.68 0.26 5.54
CA LEU A 102 10.88 -0.50 5.87
C LEU A 102 12.03 0.41 6.33
N ASP A 103 12.21 1.55 5.68
CA ASP A 103 13.20 2.55 6.07
C ASP A 103 12.91 3.10 7.48
N ARG A 104 11.65 3.46 7.76
CA ARG A 104 11.22 3.90 9.09
C ARG A 104 11.46 2.83 10.16
N MET A 105 11.12 1.58 9.87
CA MET A 105 11.36 0.46 10.79
C MET A 105 12.85 0.24 11.06
N ARG A 106 13.70 0.38 10.02
CA ARG A 106 15.15 0.29 10.16
C ARG A 106 15.68 1.39 11.09
N HIS A 107 15.22 2.62 10.93
CA HIS A 107 15.59 3.74 11.81
C HIS A 107 15.15 3.52 13.26
N MET A 108 13.93 3.04 13.49
CA MET A 108 13.44 2.75 14.86
C MET A 108 14.24 1.63 15.54
N ARG A 109 14.67 0.61 14.80
CA ARG A 109 15.54 -0.44 15.34
C ARG A 109 16.92 0.07 15.74
N SER A 110 17.49 1.02 15.00
CA SER A 110 18.79 1.61 15.35
C SER A 110 18.71 2.53 16.56
N GLU A 111 17.60 3.25 16.76
CA GLU A 111 17.40 4.15 17.91
C GLU A 111 17.10 3.39 19.21
N GLY A 112 16.40 2.25 19.14
CA GLY A 112 16.10 1.42 20.32
C GLY A 112 17.21 0.45 20.73
N SER A 113 18.36 0.45 20.03
CA SER A 113 19.54 -0.37 20.35
C SER A 113 20.69 0.45 20.96
N ALA A 114 20.43 1.70 21.32
CA ALA A 114 21.34 2.63 22.00
C ALA A 114 20.80 2.93 23.40
#